data_AF-A0A954SDL2-F1
#
_entry.id   AF-A0A954SDL2-F1
#
_cell.length_a   1.000
_cell.length_b   1.000
_cell.length_c   1.000
_cell.angle_alpha   90.00
_cell.angle_beta   90.00
_cell.angle_gamma   90.00
#
_symmetry.space_group_name_H-M   'P 1'
#
loop_
_entity.id
_entity.type
_entity.pdbx_description
1 polymer ?
#
loop_
_entity_poly.entity_id
_entity_poly.type
_entity_poly.pdbx_seq_one_letter_code
_entity_poly.pdbx_strand_id
1 'polypeptide(L)'
;LLVATDRISAFDWILPTAIPDKGRVLTQISRFWFDRLRVKHHLLSMEPTDVPLPAGVDVDALQGRSMVVRKSQVVPVECVVRGYLAGSGWKEYQQSGTVCGIALPGGLQLGSQLPEPIFTPATKAEEGHDENISFATMCDHVGESLATQLRTLSLEIYETGSEYARSQGIIIADTKFEFGQIDDELILIDEVLTPDSSRFWPEDTYSPAGNQYSFDKQFVRDWLESTTWDKNSPPPELPAEIVTKTREKYIEAYERLTQQPFAWK
;
A
#
# COMPACT_ATOMS: atom_id res chain seq x y z
N LEU A 1 7.78 8.64 16.36
CA LEU A 1 8.58 8.65 15.12
C LEU A 1 8.26 7.37 14.37
N LEU A 2 7.74 7.48 13.15
CA LEU A 2 7.53 6.36 12.24
C LEU A 2 8.74 6.34 11.28
N VAL A 3 9.45 5.22 11.21
CA VAL A 3 10.64 5.07 10.37
C VAL A 3 10.44 3.91 9.40
N ALA A 4 10.39 4.22 8.11
CA ALA A 4 10.33 3.20 7.07
C ALA A 4 11.73 2.64 6.83
N THR A 5 11.87 1.33 7.01
CA THR A 5 13.16 0.65 6.75
C THR A 5 13.27 0.19 5.30
N ASP A 6 14.48 -0.19 4.90
CA ASP A 6 14.76 -0.74 3.57
C ASP A 6 14.40 -2.24 3.45
N ARG A 7 13.79 -2.83 4.48
CA ARG A 7 13.29 -4.21 4.43
C ARG A 7 12.18 -4.35 3.40
N ILE A 8 12.13 -5.51 2.77
CA ILE A 8 11.10 -5.90 1.82
C ILE A 8 10.55 -7.27 2.21
N SER A 9 9.26 -7.49 1.95
CA SER A 9 8.61 -8.78 2.16
C SER A 9 8.05 -9.35 0.86
N ALA A 10 8.04 -10.67 0.77
CA ALA A 10 7.39 -11.43 -0.29
C ALA A 10 6.90 -12.76 0.27
N PHE A 11 5.70 -13.20 -0.14
CA PHE A 11 5.08 -14.44 0.33
C PHE A 11 5.06 -14.55 1.87
N ASP A 12 4.73 -13.45 2.55
CA ASP A 12 4.65 -13.35 4.01
C ASP A 12 5.97 -13.54 4.78
N TRP A 13 7.10 -13.55 4.07
CA TRP A 13 8.44 -13.52 4.67
C TRP A 13 9.11 -12.16 4.49
N ILE A 14 9.76 -11.67 5.55
CA ILE A 14 10.76 -10.59 5.43
C ILE A 14 12.04 -11.21 4.86
N LEU A 15 12.54 -10.63 3.76
CA LEU A 15 13.74 -11.14 3.11
C LEU A 15 15.01 -10.76 3.88
N PRO A 16 16.06 -11.60 3.86
CA PRO A 16 17.35 -11.26 4.47
C PRO A 16 18.05 -10.09 3.77
N THR A 17 17.71 -9.83 2.50
CA THR A 17 18.29 -8.76 1.69
C THR A 17 17.38 -7.53 1.67
N ALA A 18 17.91 -6.38 2.07
CA ALA A 18 17.22 -5.09 1.98
C ALA A 18 17.27 -4.50 0.56
N ILE A 19 16.32 -3.63 0.24
CA ILE A 19 16.32 -2.80 -0.97
C ILE A 19 16.74 -1.38 -0.57
N PRO A 20 17.98 -0.96 -0.87
CA PRO A 20 18.49 0.34 -0.45
C PRO A 20 17.54 1.47 -0.88
N ASP A 21 17.32 2.42 0.03
CA ASP A 21 16.47 3.60 -0.14
C ASP A 21 14.97 3.35 -0.31
N LYS A 22 14.50 2.10 -0.29
CA LYS A 22 13.06 1.80 -0.30
C LYS A 22 12.32 2.57 0.79
N GLY A 23 12.84 2.60 2.01
CA GLY A 23 12.21 3.35 3.11
C GLY A 23 12.08 4.85 2.82
N ARG A 24 13.09 5.45 2.15
CA ARG A 24 13.05 6.85 1.73
C ARG A 24 11.99 7.07 0.65
N VAL A 25 11.97 6.22 -0.38
CA VAL A 25 10.95 6.28 -1.44
C VAL A 25 9.54 6.23 -0.85
N LEU A 26 9.22 5.22 -0.04
CA LEU A 26 7.88 5.03 0.52
C LEU A 26 7.45 6.21 1.39
N THR A 27 8.38 6.71 2.21
CA THR A 27 8.15 7.87 3.07
C THR A 27 7.86 9.13 2.26
N GLN A 28 8.62 9.40 1.19
CA GLN A 28 8.41 10.59 0.38
C GLN A 28 7.15 10.49 -0.50
N ILE A 29 6.78 9.29 -0.97
CA ILE A 29 5.49 9.07 -1.63
C ILE A 29 4.34 9.36 -0.65
N SER A 30 4.40 8.84 0.58
CA SER A 30 3.38 9.12 1.59
C SER A 30 3.28 10.61 1.90
N ARG A 31 4.42 11.31 2.07
CA ARG A 31 4.46 12.77 2.23
C ARG A 31 3.76 13.48 1.07
N PHE A 32 4.08 13.13 -0.17
CA PHE A 32 3.46 13.71 -1.35
C PHE A 32 1.93 13.58 -1.31
N TRP A 33 1.43 12.40 -0.91
CA TRP A 33 0.00 12.18 -0.79
C TRP A 33 -0.63 12.94 0.38
N PHE A 34 0.02 13.02 1.53
CA PHE A 34 -0.46 13.86 2.64
C PHE A 34 -0.57 15.34 2.26
N ASP A 35 0.40 15.87 1.51
CA ASP A 35 0.37 17.26 1.04
C ASP A 35 -0.74 17.50 -0.01
N ARG A 36 -1.09 16.47 -0.77
CA ARG A 36 -2.06 16.55 -1.89
C ARG A 36 -3.50 16.28 -1.46
N LEU A 37 -3.70 15.29 -0.60
CA LEU A 37 -5.01 14.85 -0.16
C LEU A 37 -5.54 15.81 0.90
N ARG A 38 -6.76 16.31 0.73
CA ARG A 38 -7.39 17.25 1.67
C ARG A 38 -8.08 16.54 2.84
N VAL A 39 -7.41 15.52 3.38
CA VAL A 39 -7.91 14.71 4.49
C VAL A 39 -7.04 14.93 5.72
N LYS A 40 -7.66 14.90 6.90
CA LYS A 40 -6.90 15.02 8.14
C LYS A 40 -6.02 13.80 8.31
N HIS A 41 -4.76 14.00 8.70
CA HIS A 41 -3.76 12.94 8.77
C HIS A 41 -2.81 13.08 9.96
N HIS A 42 -2.06 12.03 10.25
CA HIS A 42 -1.15 12.01 11.41
C HIS A 42 0.17 12.76 11.23
N LEU A 43 0.60 13.11 10.00
CA LEU A 43 1.91 13.70 9.74
C LEU A 43 2.03 15.11 10.36
N LEU A 44 3.09 15.32 11.14
CA LEU A 44 3.40 16.60 11.79
C LEU A 44 4.68 17.23 11.24
N SER A 45 5.71 16.42 10.96
CA SER A 45 6.99 16.88 10.42
C SER A 45 7.75 15.75 9.73
N MET A 46 8.62 16.12 8.79
CA MET A 46 9.58 15.21 8.16
C MET A 46 10.94 15.22 8.86
N GLU A 47 11.15 16.12 9.84
CA GLU A 47 12.43 16.23 10.54
C GLU A 47 12.46 15.34 11.79
N PRO A 48 13.31 14.30 11.83
CA PRO A 48 13.36 13.39 12.97
C PRO A 48 13.79 14.07 14.27
N THR A 49 14.50 15.21 14.19
CA THR A 49 14.94 15.99 15.34
C THR A 49 13.85 16.85 15.99
N ASP A 50 12.65 16.92 15.41
CA ASP A 50 11.51 17.60 16.04
C ASP A 50 10.92 16.81 17.22
N VAL A 51 11.41 15.59 17.45
CA VAL A 51 11.14 14.80 18.67
C VAL A 51 12.44 14.39 19.35
N PRO A 52 12.44 14.17 20.68
CA PRO A 52 13.61 13.64 21.36
C PRO A 52 14.02 12.26 20.80
N LEU A 53 15.30 12.13 20.45
CA LEU A 53 15.89 10.88 19.98
C LEU A 53 16.76 10.25 21.09
N PRO A 54 16.81 8.91 21.20
CA PRO A 54 17.77 8.23 22.07
C PRO A 54 19.22 8.65 21.78
N ALA A 55 20.08 8.62 22.81
CA ALA A 55 21.49 8.94 22.65
C ALA A 55 22.19 7.98 21.67
N GLY A 56 23.06 8.50 20.81
CA GLY A 56 23.83 7.71 19.84
C GLY A 56 23.09 7.34 18.55
N VAL A 57 21.85 7.82 18.36
CA VAL A 57 21.14 7.68 17.09
C VAL A 57 21.84 8.48 15.99
N ASP A 58 22.11 7.81 14.87
CA ASP A 58 22.55 8.46 13.64
C ASP A 58 21.36 9.14 12.95
N VAL A 59 21.32 10.47 13.04
CA VAL A 59 20.26 11.29 12.46
C VAL A 59 20.29 11.25 10.93
N ASP A 60 21.47 11.16 10.31
CA ASP A 60 21.61 11.15 8.85
C ASP A 60 21.03 9.87 8.24
N ALA A 61 21.12 8.75 8.97
CA ALA A 61 20.45 7.51 8.60
C ALA A 61 18.91 7.62 8.62
N LEU A 62 18.34 8.50 9.45
CA LEU A 62 16.89 8.72 9.57
C LEU A 62 16.34 9.69 8.52
N GLN A 63 17.19 10.52 7.94
CA GLN A 63 16.80 11.54 6.98
C GLN A 63 16.12 10.95 5.73
N GLY A 64 15.01 11.57 5.34
CA GLY A 64 14.19 11.17 4.18
C GLY A 64 13.31 9.94 4.37
N ARG A 65 13.48 9.17 5.46
CA ARG A 65 12.73 7.91 5.74
C ARG A 65 11.97 7.93 7.07
N SER A 66 11.82 9.10 7.67
CA SER A 66 11.17 9.28 8.96
C SER A 66 10.02 10.27 8.87
N MET A 67 8.96 9.98 9.61
CA MET A 67 7.81 10.87 9.82
C MET A 67 7.60 11.06 11.31
N VAL A 68 7.60 12.30 11.76
CA VAL A 68 7.05 12.66 13.07
C VAL A 68 5.54 12.72 12.92
N VAL A 69 4.87 11.82 13.62
CA VAL A 69 3.43 11.62 13.50
C VAL A 69 2.74 11.76 14.84
N ARG A 70 1.48 12.20 14.83
CA ARG A 70 0.62 12.20 16.00
C ARG A 70 0.19 10.76 16.29
N LYS A 71 0.40 10.30 17.53
CA LYS A 71 -0.07 8.98 17.98
C LYS A 71 -1.60 9.01 18.08
N SER A 72 -2.26 8.01 17.50
CA SER A 72 -3.72 7.85 17.51
C SER A 72 -4.11 6.46 18.01
N GLN A 73 -5.39 6.27 18.35
CA GLN A 73 -5.96 4.96 18.53
C GLN A 73 -6.31 4.38 17.15
N VAL A 74 -5.65 3.30 16.75
CA VAL A 74 -5.86 2.66 15.44
C VAL A 74 -7.25 2.03 15.39
N VAL A 75 -7.98 2.26 14.30
CA VAL A 75 -9.20 1.51 14.01
C VAL A 75 -8.79 0.13 13.46
N PRO A 76 -9.25 -0.99 14.05
CA PRO A 76 -8.74 -2.34 13.74
C PRO A 76 -9.35 -2.92 12.45
N VAL A 77 -9.33 -2.14 11.37
CA VAL A 77 -9.86 -2.51 10.05
C VAL A 77 -8.92 -2.03 8.95
N GLU A 78 -8.55 -2.94 8.07
CA GLU A 78 -7.85 -2.63 6.83
C GLU A 78 -8.85 -2.11 5.81
N CYS A 79 -8.76 -0.82 5.48
CA CYS A 79 -9.68 -0.14 4.60
C CYS A 79 -9.21 -0.27 3.15
N VAL A 80 -9.47 -1.42 2.52
CA VAL A 80 -9.05 -1.70 1.15
C VAL A 80 -10.07 -1.16 0.14
N VAL A 81 -9.59 -0.45 -0.87
CA VAL A 81 -10.39 -0.03 -2.03
C VAL A 81 -9.81 -0.63 -3.30
N ARG A 82 -10.69 -1.10 -4.18
CA ARG A 82 -10.31 -1.73 -5.46
C ARG A 82 -11.01 -1.01 -6.60
N GLY A 83 -10.27 -0.55 -7.60
CA GLY A 83 -10.83 -0.17 -8.89
C GLY A 83 -10.57 -1.20 -9.99
N TYR A 84 -9.74 -2.21 -9.71
CA TYR A 84 -9.43 -3.29 -10.63
C TYR A 84 -9.48 -4.64 -9.93
N LEU A 85 -9.81 -5.67 -10.70
CA LEU A 85 -9.98 -7.02 -10.18
C LEU A 85 -8.64 -7.78 -10.19
N ALA A 86 -8.03 -7.91 -9.02
CA ALA A 86 -6.77 -8.62 -8.82
C ALA A 86 -6.70 -9.29 -7.44
N GLY A 87 -5.64 -10.06 -7.21
CA GLY A 87 -5.35 -10.62 -5.89
C GLY A 87 -6.48 -11.47 -5.31
N SER A 88 -6.78 -11.27 -4.02
CA SER A 88 -7.88 -11.97 -3.33
C SER A 88 -9.26 -11.64 -3.90
N GLY A 89 -9.49 -10.42 -4.39
CA GLY A 89 -10.75 -10.04 -5.03
C GLY A 89 -11.01 -10.84 -6.31
N TRP A 90 -9.99 -11.05 -7.14
CA TRP A 90 -10.12 -11.93 -8.31
C TRP A 90 -10.44 -13.38 -7.92
N LYS A 91 -9.75 -13.92 -6.89
CA LYS A 91 -9.99 -15.29 -6.41
C LYS A 91 -11.43 -15.50 -5.96
N GLU A 92 -12.00 -14.58 -5.19
CA GLU A 92 -13.39 -14.66 -4.72
C GLU A 92 -14.39 -14.53 -5.88
N TYR A 93 -14.14 -13.60 -6.80
CA TYR A 93 -15.01 -13.40 -7.97
C TYR A 93 -15.07 -14.65 -8.85
N GLN A 94 -13.95 -15.35 -9.05
CA GLN A 94 -13.95 -16.61 -9.80
C GLN A 94 -14.81 -17.70 -9.16
N GLN A 95 -14.97 -17.68 -7.84
CA GLN A 95 -15.73 -18.69 -7.10
C GLN A 95 -17.23 -18.36 -7.02
N SER A 96 -17.56 -17.08 -6.83
CA SER A 96 -18.91 -16.66 -6.44
C SER A 96 -19.49 -15.51 -7.26
N GLY A 97 -18.71 -14.87 -8.13
CA GLY A 97 -19.10 -13.63 -8.81
C GLY A 97 -19.16 -12.42 -7.87
N THR A 98 -18.60 -12.52 -6.67
CA THR A 98 -18.62 -11.46 -5.65
C THR A 98 -17.23 -11.09 -5.14
N VAL A 99 -17.11 -9.93 -4.49
CA VAL A 99 -15.93 -9.52 -3.73
C VAL A 99 -16.39 -8.92 -2.40
N CYS A 100 -15.99 -9.50 -1.27
CA CYS A 100 -16.49 -9.18 0.07
C CYS A 100 -18.03 -9.16 0.14
N GLY A 101 -18.68 -10.09 -0.58
CA GLY A 101 -20.13 -10.17 -0.69
C GLY A 101 -20.79 -9.16 -1.64
N ILE A 102 -20.02 -8.29 -2.30
CA ILE A 102 -20.53 -7.35 -3.31
C ILE A 102 -20.60 -8.09 -4.65
N ALA A 103 -21.81 -8.24 -5.21
CA ALA A 103 -21.99 -8.84 -6.53
C ALA A 103 -21.40 -7.96 -7.63
N LEU A 104 -20.57 -8.55 -8.49
CA LEU A 104 -19.97 -7.87 -9.63
C LEU A 104 -20.59 -8.34 -10.95
N PRO A 105 -20.53 -7.52 -12.02
CA PRO A 105 -20.98 -7.93 -13.35
C PRO A 105 -20.31 -9.20 -13.83
N GLY A 106 -21.02 -10.01 -14.62
CA GLY A 106 -20.45 -11.19 -15.28
C GLY A 106 -19.44 -10.82 -16.38
N GLY A 107 -18.50 -11.72 -16.66
CA GLY A 107 -17.55 -11.58 -17.76
C GLY A 107 -16.29 -10.77 -17.44
N LEU A 108 -16.08 -10.39 -16.18
CA LEU A 108 -14.82 -9.77 -15.76
C LEU A 108 -13.68 -10.80 -15.79
N GLN A 109 -12.48 -10.31 -16.06
CA GLN A 109 -11.25 -11.07 -16.16
C GLN A 109 -10.23 -10.55 -15.14
N LEU A 110 -9.11 -11.27 -14.97
CA LEU A 110 -7.99 -10.77 -14.19
C LEU A 110 -7.51 -9.42 -14.78
N GLY A 111 -7.36 -8.42 -13.91
CA GLY A 111 -6.96 -7.08 -14.31
C GLY A 111 -8.11 -6.23 -14.89
N SER A 112 -9.35 -6.73 -14.96
CA SER A 112 -10.48 -5.89 -15.40
C SER A 112 -10.68 -4.69 -14.49
N GLN A 113 -10.88 -3.52 -15.08
CA GLN A 113 -11.36 -2.34 -14.37
C GLN A 113 -12.81 -2.57 -13.94
N LEU A 114 -13.13 -2.23 -12.69
CA LEU A 114 -14.49 -2.30 -12.16
C LEU A 114 -15.32 -1.10 -12.67
N PRO A 115 -16.66 -1.24 -12.76
CA PRO A 115 -17.52 -0.13 -13.17
C PRO A 115 -17.40 1.09 -12.24
N GLU A 116 -17.22 0.83 -10.95
CA GLU A 116 -16.95 1.81 -9.90
C GLU A 116 -15.98 1.19 -8.88
N PRO A 117 -15.15 1.99 -8.20
CA PRO A 117 -14.33 1.49 -7.11
C PRO A 117 -15.19 0.92 -5.98
N ILE A 118 -14.77 -0.21 -5.42
CA ILE A 118 -15.47 -0.87 -4.33
C ILE A 118 -14.64 -0.87 -3.05
N PHE A 119 -15.31 -0.72 -1.92
CA PHE A 119 -14.71 -0.82 -0.59
C PHE A 119 -14.82 -2.26 -0.08
N THR A 120 -13.69 -2.89 0.20
CA THR A 120 -13.58 -4.33 0.53
C THR A 120 -12.79 -4.50 1.82
N PRO A 121 -13.40 -4.23 2.99
CA PRO A 121 -12.67 -4.19 4.25
C PRO A 121 -12.11 -5.56 4.63
N ALA A 122 -11.00 -5.57 5.36
CA ALA A 122 -10.48 -6.77 6.00
C ALA A 122 -10.25 -6.52 7.50
N THR A 123 -10.36 -7.58 8.30
CA THR A 123 -9.97 -7.53 9.71
C THR A 123 -8.46 -7.41 9.83
N LYS A 124 -7.98 -6.66 10.82
CA LYS A 124 -6.56 -6.59 11.15
C LYS A 124 -6.24 -7.70 12.14
N ALA A 125 -5.57 -8.76 11.69
CA ALA A 125 -5.22 -9.88 12.57
C ALA A 125 -3.97 -9.55 13.41
N GLU A 126 -3.99 -9.84 14.72
CA GLU A 126 -2.77 -9.74 15.56
C GLU A 126 -1.79 -10.88 15.25
N GLU A 127 -2.31 -12.05 14.86
CA GLU A 127 -1.57 -13.22 14.39
C GLU A 127 -2.35 -13.88 13.23
N GLY A 128 -1.67 -14.21 12.12
CA GLY A 128 -2.28 -14.80 10.93
C GLY A 128 -2.41 -13.82 9.75
N HIS A 129 -3.28 -14.13 8.80
CA HIS A 129 -3.55 -13.28 7.64
C HIS A 129 -4.83 -12.46 7.85
N ASP A 130 -4.85 -11.23 7.34
CA ASP A 130 -6.06 -10.41 7.31
C ASP A 130 -7.16 -11.12 6.52
N GLU A 131 -8.36 -11.16 7.10
CA GLU A 131 -9.53 -11.80 6.50
C GLU A 131 -10.46 -10.74 5.91
N ASN A 132 -10.76 -10.87 4.61
CA ASN A 132 -11.78 -10.08 3.93
C ASN A 132 -13.14 -10.27 4.63
N ILE A 133 -13.78 -9.17 5.03
CA ILE A 133 -15.10 -9.18 5.66
C ILE A 133 -16.11 -8.37 4.87
N SER A 134 -17.39 -8.69 5.05
CA SER A 134 -18.46 -7.88 4.46
C SER A 134 -18.55 -6.52 5.15
N PHE A 135 -19.10 -5.52 4.46
CA PHE A 135 -19.39 -4.22 5.08
C PHE A 135 -20.35 -4.35 6.28
N ALA A 136 -21.32 -5.25 6.21
CA ALA A 136 -22.23 -5.51 7.33
C ALA A 136 -21.48 -6.05 8.56
N THR A 137 -20.57 -7.00 8.35
CA THR A 137 -19.70 -7.53 9.41
C THR A 137 -18.83 -6.42 10.02
N MET A 138 -18.26 -5.55 9.18
CA MET A 138 -17.51 -4.38 9.66
C MET A 138 -18.38 -3.46 10.53
N CYS A 139 -19.62 -3.18 10.13
CA CYS A 139 -20.57 -2.39 10.93
C CYS A 139 -20.82 -3.02 12.31
N ASP A 140 -20.91 -4.35 12.41
CA ASP A 140 -21.07 -5.04 13.70
C ASP A 140 -19.84 -4.86 14.61
N HIS A 141 -18.64 -4.74 14.02
CA HIS A 141 -17.39 -4.59 14.76
C HIS A 141 -17.10 -3.16 15.23
N VAL A 142 -17.28 -2.17 14.35
CA VAL A 142 -16.87 -0.77 14.62
C VAL A 142 -18.03 0.22 14.71
N GLY A 143 -19.26 -0.24 14.49
CA GLY A 143 -20.46 0.58 14.42
C GLY A 143 -20.70 1.17 13.03
N GLU A 144 -21.96 1.25 12.62
CA GLU A 144 -22.37 1.70 11.28
C GLU A 144 -21.91 3.12 10.93
N SER A 145 -21.94 4.04 11.91
CA SER A 145 -21.51 5.44 11.68
C SER A 145 -20.03 5.53 11.32
N LEU A 146 -19.17 4.85 12.07
CA LEU A 146 -17.73 4.82 11.81
C LEU A 146 -17.40 4.04 10.54
N ALA A 147 -18.03 2.88 10.34
CA ALA A 147 -17.86 2.08 9.11
C ALA A 147 -18.20 2.89 7.85
N THR A 148 -19.28 3.67 7.89
CA THR A 148 -19.69 4.53 6.78
C THR A 148 -18.66 5.63 6.52
N GLN A 149 -18.15 6.29 7.56
CA GLN A 149 -17.10 7.31 7.41
C GLN A 149 -15.82 6.74 6.79
N LEU A 150 -15.38 5.57 7.26
CA LEU A 150 -14.21 4.87 6.73
C LEU A 150 -14.38 4.54 5.25
N ARG A 151 -15.52 3.97 4.88
CA ARG A 151 -15.84 3.67 3.47
C ARG A 151 -15.81 4.92 2.60
N THR A 152 -16.50 5.99 3.03
CA THR A 152 -16.59 7.23 2.27
C THR A 152 -15.21 7.86 2.06
N LEU A 153 -14.42 8.02 3.13
CA LEU A 153 -13.09 8.61 3.01
C LEU A 153 -12.15 7.73 2.18
N SER A 154 -12.21 6.41 2.34
CA SER A 154 -11.35 5.50 1.57
C SER A 154 -11.64 5.60 0.07
N LEU A 155 -12.90 5.63 -0.32
CA LEU A 155 -13.30 5.79 -1.72
C LEU A 155 -12.87 7.16 -2.27
N GLU A 156 -13.10 8.25 -1.53
CA GLU A 156 -12.69 9.60 -1.94
C GLU A 156 -11.16 9.73 -2.13
N ILE A 157 -10.39 9.19 -1.19
CA ILE A 157 -8.92 9.17 -1.26
C ILE A 157 -8.46 8.33 -2.45
N TYR A 158 -9.04 7.15 -2.63
CA TYR A 158 -8.69 6.26 -3.74
C TYR A 158 -9.02 6.89 -5.09
N GLU A 159 -10.20 7.47 -5.27
CA GLU A 159 -10.59 8.12 -6.54
C GLU A 159 -9.64 9.26 -6.88
N THR A 160 -9.41 10.17 -5.92
CA THR A 160 -8.48 11.30 -6.09
C THR A 160 -7.06 10.84 -6.41
N GLY A 161 -6.58 9.83 -5.68
CA GLY A 161 -5.24 9.28 -5.83
C GLY A 161 -5.04 8.52 -7.13
N SER A 162 -5.96 7.63 -7.46
CA SER A 162 -5.90 6.80 -8.66
C SER A 162 -6.06 7.62 -9.95
N GLU A 163 -6.93 8.63 -9.96
CA GLU A 163 -7.06 9.54 -11.10
C GLU A 163 -5.75 10.29 -11.35
N TYR A 164 -5.16 10.86 -10.29
CA TYR A 164 -3.88 11.55 -10.42
C TYR A 164 -2.76 10.60 -10.85
N ALA A 165 -2.61 9.45 -10.20
CA ALA A 165 -1.57 8.48 -10.54
C ALA A 165 -1.68 8.04 -12.01
N ARG A 166 -2.91 7.85 -12.51
CA ARG A 166 -3.15 7.51 -13.91
C ARG A 166 -2.69 8.60 -14.84
N SER A 167 -2.90 9.87 -14.51
CA SER A 167 -2.36 11.00 -15.28
C SER A 167 -0.82 11.01 -15.35
N GLN A 168 -0.15 10.29 -14.43
CA GLN A 168 1.30 10.09 -14.40
C GLN A 168 1.72 8.71 -14.96
N GLY A 169 0.81 8.00 -15.65
CA GLY A 169 1.07 6.71 -16.28
C GLY A 169 1.13 5.52 -15.30
N ILE A 170 0.54 5.66 -14.11
CA ILE A 170 0.48 4.60 -13.08
C ILE A 170 -0.98 4.28 -12.77
N ILE A 171 -1.39 3.03 -13.01
CA ILE A 171 -2.67 2.52 -12.54
C ILE A 171 -2.49 2.02 -11.10
N ILE A 172 -3.27 2.57 -10.18
CA ILE A 172 -3.43 2.00 -8.83
C ILE A 172 -4.61 1.04 -8.91
N ALA A 173 -4.34 -0.26 -8.90
CA ALA A 173 -5.37 -1.29 -9.06
C ALA A 173 -6.24 -1.44 -7.81
N ASP A 174 -5.58 -1.44 -6.67
CA ASP A 174 -6.16 -1.39 -5.34
C ASP A 174 -5.15 -0.81 -4.35
N THR A 175 -5.64 -0.41 -3.19
CA THR A 175 -4.84 0.15 -2.10
C THR A 175 -5.48 -0.14 -0.75
N LYS A 176 -4.66 -0.12 0.30
CA LYS A 176 -5.05 -0.32 1.69
C LYS A 176 -4.79 0.97 2.47
N PHE A 177 -5.82 1.47 3.14
CA PHE A 177 -5.69 2.58 4.07
C PHE A 177 -5.82 2.11 5.52
N GLU A 178 -5.15 2.81 6.42
CA GLU A 178 -5.39 2.71 7.86
C GLU A 178 -5.87 4.05 8.39
N PHE A 179 -6.76 3.99 9.36
CA PHE A 179 -7.28 5.16 10.04
C PHE A 179 -7.09 5.04 11.55
N GLY A 180 -6.97 6.18 12.20
CA GLY A 180 -6.96 6.28 13.65
C GLY A 180 -7.91 7.35 14.15
N GLN A 181 -8.17 7.34 15.44
CA GLN A 181 -8.98 8.33 16.13
C GLN A 181 -8.15 9.11 17.14
N ILE A 182 -8.39 10.41 17.20
CA ILE A 182 -7.84 11.33 18.21
C ILE A 182 -8.99 12.22 18.66
N ASP A 183 -9.35 12.15 19.94
CA ASP A 183 -10.48 12.92 20.49
C ASP A 183 -11.77 12.75 19.64
N ASP A 184 -12.10 11.50 19.28
CA ASP A 184 -13.19 11.08 18.40
C ASP A 184 -13.10 11.53 16.92
N GLU A 185 -12.03 12.23 16.55
CA GLU A 185 -11.78 12.66 15.18
C GLU A 185 -11.04 11.59 14.38
N LEU A 186 -11.64 11.18 13.27
CA LEU A 186 -11.03 10.22 12.34
C LEU A 186 -9.93 10.89 11.50
N ILE A 187 -8.75 10.27 11.47
CA ILE A 187 -7.60 10.75 10.69
C ILE A 187 -6.98 9.60 9.89
N LEU A 188 -6.44 9.92 8.72
CA LEU A 188 -5.62 9.02 7.91
C LEU A 188 -4.26 8.82 8.58
N ILE A 189 -3.84 7.58 8.73
CA ILE A 189 -2.55 7.22 9.34
C ILE A 189 -1.76 6.29 8.43
N ASP A 190 -0.67 5.74 8.96
CA ASP A 190 0.24 4.82 8.28
C ASP A 190 0.85 5.43 6.99
N GLU A 191 1.23 4.59 6.03
CA GLU A 191 1.66 5.01 4.70
C GLU A 191 0.45 5.11 3.74
N VAL A 192 0.56 5.97 2.73
CA VAL A 192 -0.58 6.29 1.86
C VAL A 192 -0.18 6.12 0.40
N LEU A 193 -0.94 5.31 -0.33
CA LEU A 193 -0.82 5.12 -1.78
C LEU A 193 0.64 4.90 -2.22
N THR A 194 1.34 4.02 -1.53
CA THR A 194 2.69 3.60 -1.90
C THR A 194 2.65 2.26 -2.65
N PRO A 195 3.75 1.85 -3.31
CA PRO A 195 3.84 0.52 -3.89
C PRO A 195 3.81 -0.63 -2.86
N ASP A 196 3.98 -0.36 -1.56
CA ASP A 196 3.87 -1.39 -0.51
C ASP A 196 2.41 -1.57 -0.03
N SER A 197 1.66 -0.48 0.04
CA SER A 197 0.23 -0.49 0.42
C SER A 197 -0.73 -0.63 -0.77
N SER A 198 -0.22 -0.59 -2.01
CA SER A 198 -1.02 -0.53 -3.23
C SER A 198 -0.43 -1.35 -4.37
N ARG A 199 -1.28 -1.89 -5.25
CA ARG A 199 -0.85 -2.53 -6.49
C ARG A 199 -0.70 -1.50 -7.59
N PHE A 200 0.53 -1.25 -8.02
CA PHE A 200 0.85 -0.26 -9.06
C PHE A 200 1.17 -0.95 -10.38
N TRP A 201 0.42 -0.64 -11.44
CA TRP A 201 0.68 -1.13 -12.80
C TRP A 201 1.10 0.00 -13.74
N PRO A 202 2.11 -0.19 -14.59
CA PRO A 202 2.42 0.76 -15.66
C PRO A 202 1.29 0.80 -16.69
N GLU A 203 0.72 1.98 -16.93
CA GLU A 203 -0.42 2.14 -17.84
C GLU A 203 -0.08 1.72 -19.29
N ASP A 204 1.16 1.93 -19.72
CA ASP A 204 1.68 1.60 -21.05
C ASP A 204 1.77 0.08 -21.32
N THR A 205 1.79 -0.74 -20.27
CA THR A 205 1.84 -2.21 -20.37
C THR A 205 0.59 -2.91 -19.87
N TYR A 206 -0.39 -2.14 -19.37
CA TYR A 206 -1.64 -2.68 -18.85
C TYR A 206 -2.46 -3.36 -19.95
N SER A 207 -2.88 -4.60 -19.68
CA SER A 207 -3.71 -5.38 -20.59
C SER A 207 -4.67 -6.29 -19.80
N PRO A 208 -6.00 -6.10 -19.91
CA PRO A 208 -6.97 -7.01 -19.30
C PRO A 208 -6.73 -8.46 -19.74
N ALA A 209 -6.97 -9.42 -18.83
CA ALA A 209 -6.69 -10.85 -19.01
C ALA A 209 -5.21 -11.24 -19.21
N GLY A 210 -4.28 -10.30 -19.05
CA GLY A 210 -2.83 -10.56 -19.01
C GLY A 210 -2.26 -10.56 -17.60
N ASN A 211 -1.00 -11.00 -17.49
CA ASN A 211 -0.19 -10.71 -16.31
C ASN A 211 0.06 -9.21 -16.23
N GLN A 212 -0.29 -8.60 -15.10
CA GLN A 212 -0.01 -7.20 -14.87
C GLN A 212 1.42 -7.06 -14.35
N TYR A 213 2.23 -6.25 -15.02
CA TYR A 213 3.53 -5.86 -14.49
C TYR A 213 3.32 -4.95 -13.29
N SER A 214 4.03 -5.21 -12.19
CA SER A 214 3.92 -4.40 -10.97
C SER A 214 5.19 -3.59 -10.74
N PHE A 215 5.04 -2.34 -10.28
CA PHE A 215 6.18 -1.46 -9.94
C PHE A 215 6.91 -1.85 -8.65
N ASP A 216 6.33 -2.71 -7.80
CA ASP A 216 6.77 -2.88 -6.42
C ASP A 216 7.67 -4.10 -6.19
N LYS A 217 7.13 -5.29 -6.39
CA LYS A 217 7.63 -6.56 -5.86
C LYS A 217 7.72 -7.62 -6.94
N GLN A 218 7.35 -7.31 -8.18
CA GLN A 218 7.27 -8.31 -9.25
C GLN A 218 8.63 -8.96 -9.51
N PHE A 219 9.72 -8.19 -9.60
CA PHE A 219 11.07 -8.72 -9.79
C PHE A 219 11.51 -9.66 -8.66
N VAL A 220 11.18 -9.31 -7.42
CA VAL A 220 11.46 -10.13 -6.25
C VAL A 220 10.64 -11.43 -6.27
N ARG A 221 9.33 -11.33 -6.56
CA ARG A 221 8.43 -12.47 -6.64
C ARG A 221 8.82 -13.42 -7.77
N ASP A 222 9.03 -12.91 -8.98
CA ASP A 222 9.43 -13.69 -10.16
C ASP A 222 10.75 -14.40 -9.92
N TRP A 223 11.73 -13.70 -9.32
CA TRP A 223 13.00 -14.32 -8.99
C TRP A 223 12.82 -15.44 -7.96
N LEU A 224 12.11 -15.20 -6.85
CA LEU A 224 11.83 -16.23 -5.85
C LEU A 224 11.10 -17.44 -6.46
N GLU A 225 10.15 -17.21 -7.37
CA GLU A 225 9.42 -18.27 -8.08
C GLU A 225 10.27 -19.04 -9.09
N SER A 226 11.35 -18.43 -9.59
CA SER A 226 12.33 -19.12 -10.43
C SER A 226 13.28 -20.03 -9.61
N THR A 227 13.31 -19.87 -8.28
CA THR A 227 14.14 -20.70 -7.39
C THR A 227 13.41 -21.98 -6.97
N THR A 228 14.13 -22.90 -6.32
CA THR A 228 13.55 -24.09 -5.68
C THR A 228 13.07 -23.83 -4.24
N TRP A 229 12.95 -22.58 -3.82
CA TRP A 229 12.53 -22.23 -2.47
C TRP A 229 11.07 -22.66 -2.23
N ASP A 230 10.84 -23.31 -1.08
CA ASP A 230 9.56 -23.94 -0.72
C ASP A 230 8.49 -22.95 -0.20
N LYS A 231 8.84 -21.67 -0.04
CA LYS A 231 7.99 -20.60 0.54
C LYS A 231 7.58 -20.86 1.99
N ASN A 232 8.16 -21.86 2.65
CA ASN A 232 7.84 -22.26 4.03
C ASN A 232 9.09 -22.35 4.93
N SER A 233 10.26 -22.05 4.36
CA SER A 233 11.56 -21.92 5.03
C SER A 233 12.09 -20.49 4.90
N PRO A 234 13.12 -20.08 5.67
CA PRO A 234 13.73 -18.77 5.50
C PRO A 234 14.12 -18.51 4.02
N PRO A 235 13.74 -17.36 3.45
CA PRO A 235 13.97 -17.07 2.04
C PRO A 235 15.46 -16.90 1.72
N PRO A 236 15.87 -17.23 0.48
CA PRO A 236 17.25 -17.01 0.03
C PRO A 236 17.56 -15.51 -0.10
N GLU A 237 18.85 -15.18 -0.12
CA GLU A 237 19.32 -13.83 -0.41
C GLU A 237 19.02 -13.43 -1.86
N LEU A 238 18.62 -12.17 -2.06
CA LEU A 238 18.39 -11.63 -3.39
C LEU A 238 19.72 -11.33 -4.10
N PRO A 239 19.87 -11.72 -5.38
CA PRO A 239 21.01 -11.30 -6.18
C PRO A 239 21.04 -9.78 -6.34
N ALA A 240 22.24 -9.21 -6.45
CA ALA A 240 22.45 -7.77 -6.60
C ALA A 240 21.65 -7.16 -7.77
N GLU A 241 21.52 -7.88 -8.89
CA GLU A 241 20.73 -7.44 -10.04
C GLU A 241 19.24 -7.25 -9.70
N ILE A 242 18.66 -8.16 -8.91
CA ILE A 242 17.26 -8.07 -8.47
C ILE A 242 17.09 -6.90 -7.50
N VAL A 243 18.05 -6.69 -6.61
CA VAL A 243 18.06 -5.53 -5.69
C VAL A 243 18.08 -4.22 -6.47
N THR A 244 18.99 -4.08 -7.44
CA THR A 244 19.11 -2.88 -8.27
C THR A 244 17.84 -2.60 -9.07
N LYS A 245 17.32 -3.60 -9.81
CA LYS A 245 16.07 -3.44 -10.59
C LYS A 245 14.88 -3.07 -9.71
N THR A 246 14.78 -3.68 -8.53
CA THR A 246 13.72 -3.39 -7.58
C THR A 246 13.84 -1.94 -7.07
N ARG A 247 15.04 -1.51 -6.65
CA ARG A 247 15.29 -0.12 -6.23
C ARG A 247 14.95 0.88 -7.33
N GLU A 248 15.38 0.63 -8.56
CA GLU A 248 15.10 1.49 -9.71
C GLU A 248 13.59 1.67 -9.94
N LYS A 249 12.79 0.62 -9.73
CA LYS A 249 11.33 0.69 -9.91
C LYS A 249 10.61 1.46 -8.81
N TYR A 250 11.06 1.32 -7.56
CA TYR A 250 10.60 2.19 -6.47
C TYR A 250 10.90 3.67 -6.79
N ILE A 251 12.13 3.97 -7.20
CA ILE A 251 12.53 5.34 -7.58
C ILE A 251 11.70 5.83 -8.76
N GLU A 252 11.51 5.02 -9.80
CA GLU A 252 10.69 5.37 -10.96
C GLU A 252 9.24 5.71 -10.56
N ALA A 253 8.62 4.90 -9.69
CA ALA A 253 7.28 5.18 -9.18
C ALA A 253 7.23 6.52 -8.41
N TYR A 254 8.23 6.81 -7.57
CA TYR A 254 8.34 8.10 -6.89
C TYR A 254 8.50 9.27 -7.86
N GLU A 255 9.43 9.17 -8.82
CA GLU A 255 9.71 10.27 -9.75
C GLU A 255 8.52 10.55 -10.67
N ARG A 256 7.81 9.50 -11.12
CA ARG A 256 6.57 9.65 -11.88
C ARG A 256 5.45 10.29 -11.05
N LEU A 257 5.21 9.81 -9.82
CA LEU A 257 4.12 10.36 -9.00
C LEU A 257 4.40 11.80 -8.56
N THR A 258 5.62 12.08 -8.09
CA THR A 258 5.93 13.37 -7.49
C THR A 258 6.38 14.41 -8.52
N GLN A 259 6.76 13.98 -9.72
CA GLN A 259 7.40 14.82 -10.74
C GLN A 259 8.66 15.52 -10.21
N GLN A 260 9.34 14.89 -9.25
CA GLN A 260 10.58 15.36 -8.63
C GLN A 260 11.68 14.30 -8.76
N PRO A 261 12.95 14.69 -8.96
CA PRO A 261 14.05 13.74 -8.93
C PRO A 261 14.22 13.17 -7.52
N PHE A 262 14.58 11.89 -7.43
CA PHE A 262 14.92 11.28 -6.15
C PHE A 262 16.27 11.80 -5.65
N ALA A 263 16.28 12.39 -4.44
CA ALA A 263 17.42 13.17 -3.94
C ALA A 263 18.57 12.34 -3.36
N TRP A 264 18.36 11.04 -3.12
CA TRP A 264 19.34 10.16 -2.46
C TRP A 264 19.96 9.15 -3.43
N LYS A 265 20.25 9.59 -4.66
CA LYS A 265 20.86 8.75 -5.70
C LYS A 265 22.33 8.45 -5.43
#